data_AF-A0A6J5X1W7-F1
#
_entry.id   AF-A0A6J5X1W7-F1
#
_cell.length_a   1.000
_cell.length_b   1.000
_cell.length_c   1.000
_cell.angle_alpha   90.00
_cell.angle_beta   90.00
_cell.angle_gamma   90.00
#
_symmetry.space_group_name_H-M   'P 1'
#
loop_
_entity.id
_entity.type
_entity.pdbx_description
1 polymer ?
#
loop_
_entity_poly.entity_id
_entity_poly.type
_entity_poly.pdbx_seq_one_letter_code
_entity_poly.pdbx_strand_id
1 'polypeptide(L)'
;MPGNNYNCNPSTPRSRLERLLRERELRRSNRFLHPIEDGNRQAELLGNDNFLTEGENFGLSSEEDFPEGVAAAKAFADGCEWKEGRTPKQRLLVVANRLPVSAVRKGEDSWQLEMSVGGLVSALLGVKEFDARWIGWAGVNVPDSVGQKALTKALAEKRCIPVFLDEEIVHQYYNGYCNNILWPLFHYLGLPQEDRLATTRSFQSQFDAYKKANQMFADVVHKHYLDGDVVWCHDYHLMFLPKCLKEHNNKMKVGWFLHTPFPSSEIHRTLPSRSELLRSVLAADLVG
;
A
#
# COMPACT_ATOMS: atom_id res chain seq x y z
N MET A 1 -48.49 56.44 30.41
CA MET A 1 -48.68 55.55 31.57
C MET A 1 -49.04 54.15 31.04
N PRO A 2 -48.49 53.09 31.65
CA PRO A 2 -47.89 51.89 31.03
C PRO A 2 -48.86 50.69 30.99
N GLY A 3 -48.62 49.50 30.43
CA GLY A 3 -47.47 48.83 29.81
C GLY A 3 -47.81 47.32 29.75
N ASN A 4 -47.13 46.55 28.89
CA ASN A 4 -46.64 45.20 29.26
C ASN A 4 -45.66 44.69 28.20
N ASN A 5 -44.37 44.79 28.51
CA ASN A 5 -43.29 44.11 27.79
C ASN A 5 -43.11 42.72 28.38
N TYR A 6 -43.52 41.68 27.65
CA TYR A 6 -42.99 40.35 27.89
C TYR A 6 -41.68 40.20 27.10
N ASN A 7 -40.58 40.22 27.84
CA ASN A 7 -39.25 39.80 27.41
C ASN A 7 -39.30 38.34 26.94
N CYS A 8 -39.10 38.11 25.64
CA CYS A 8 -38.76 36.79 25.11
C CYS A 8 -37.35 36.86 24.50
N ASN A 9 -36.39 36.24 25.18
CA ASN A 9 -35.03 36.01 24.70
C ASN A 9 -35.04 35.30 23.33
N PRO A 10 -34.34 35.81 22.29
CA PRO A 10 -34.14 35.06 21.06
C PRO A 10 -32.83 34.27 21.16
N SER A 11 -32.81 33.16 21.91
CA SER A 11 -31.64 32.28 22.00
C SER A 11 -31.97 30.81 21.79
N THR A 12 -32.78 30.51 20.79
CA THR A 12 -32.98 29.13 20.30
C THR A 12 -32.93 29.12 18.77
N PRO A 13 -31.98 28.39 18.15
CA PRO A 13 -31.87 28.30 16.70
C PRO A 13 -33.15 27.69 16.10
N ARG A 14 -33.75 28.35 15.10
CA ARG A 14 -34.99 27.90 14.47
C ARG A 14 -34.75 26.96 13.29
N SER A 15 -33.51 26.85 12.81
CA SER A 15 -33.14 25.94 11.72
C SER A 15 -31.87 25.13 12.01
N ARG A 16 -31.76 23.97 11.34
CA ARG A 16 -30.56 23.11 11.39
C ARG A 16 -29.30 23.86 10.94
N LEU A 17 -29.44 24.78 10.00
CA LEU A 17 -28.33 25.60 9.48
C LEU A 17 -27.81 26.59 10.52
N GLU A 18 -28.71 27.28 11.24
CA GLU A 18 -28.32 28.21 12.31
C GLU A 18 -27.59 27.51 13.46
N ARG A 19 -28.01 26.29 13.80
CA ARG A 19 -27.33 25.48 14.82
C ARG A 19 -25.89 25.15 14.42
N LEU A 20 -25.66 24.77 13.17
CA LEU A 20 -24.33 24.42 12.65
C LEU A 20 -23.41 25.64 12.56
N LEU A 21 -23.93 26.80 12.19
CA LEU A 21 -23.15 28.04 12.14
C LEU A 21 -22.70 28.48 13.54
N ARG A 22 -23.58 28.38 14.54
CA ARG A 22 -23.25 28.69 15.93
C ARG A 22 -22.21 27.72 16.53
N GLU A 23 -22.33 26.42 16.25
CA GLU A 23 -21.32 25.42 16.66
C GLU A 23 -19.94 25.70 16.04
N ARG A 24 -19.90 26.18 14.80
CA ARG A 24 -18.66 26.56 14.11
C ARG A 24 -18.01 27.79 14.75
N GLU A 25 -18.79 28.79 15.16
CA GLU A 25 -18.29 29.98 15.86
C GLU A 25 -17.75 29.64 17.25
N LEU A 26 -18.45 28.80 18.03
CA LEU A 26 -17.98 28.33 19.34
C LEU A 26 -16.64 27.58 19.26
N ARG A 27 -16.45 26.71 18.26
CA ARG A 27 -15.18 26.03 18.02
C ARG A 27 -14.06 26.99 17.61
N ARG A 28 -14.40 28.10 16.94
CA ARG A 28 -13.44 29.12 16.53
C ARG A 28 -13.00 29.95 17.74
N SER A 29 -13.92 30.30 18.64
CA SER A 29 -13.62 31.05 19.86
C SER A 29 -12.81 30.23 20.88
N ASN A 30 -13.06 28.91 21.01
CA ASN A 30 -12.30 28.05 21.93
C ASN A 30 -10.84 27.80 21.50
N ARG A 31 -10.46 28.06 20.24
CA ARG A 31 -9.06 27.94 19.80
C ARG A 31 -8.16 29.09 20.25
N PHE A 32 -8.72 30.21 20.70
CA PHE A 32 -7.95 31.39 21.08
C PHE A 32 -7.68 31.51 22.59
N LEU A 33 -8.06 30.50 23.41
CA LEU A 33 -8.00 30.58 24.87
C LEU A 33 -7.00 29.64 25.57
N HIS A 34 -6.15 28.90 24.83
CA HIS A 34 -5.10 28.09 25.45
C HIS A 34 -3.71 28.42 24.89
N PRO A 35 -2.86 29.16 25.64
CA PRO A 35 -1.42 29.15 25.43
C PRO A 35 -0.82 27.85 25.98
N ILE A 36 0.21 27.36 25.31
CA ILE A 36 1.03 26.20 25.69
C ILE A 36 1.94 26.63 26.85
N GLU A 37 1.86 25.95 28.00
CA GLU A 37 2.88 26.02 29.06
C GLU A 37 3.70 24.72 29.07
N ASP A 38 5.00 24.86 28.81
CA ASP A 38 6.05 23.89 29.10
C ASP A 38 6.32 23.84 30.61
N GLY A 39 6.41 22.65 31.19
CA GLY A 39 6.54 22.48 32.64
C GLY A 39 7.10 21.12 33.06
N ASN A 40 8.42 21.04 33.07
CA ASN A 40 9.31 20.06 33.68
C ASN A 40 8.83 19.52 35.05
N ARG A 41 8.86 18.20 35.29
CA ARG A 41 9.06 17.62 36.65
C ARG A 41 9.54 16.16 36.61
N GLN A 42 10.64 15.95 37.33
CA GLN A 42 11.40 14.73 37.54
C GLN A 42 11.09 14.17 38.94
N ALA A 43 11.22 12.84 39.06
CA ALA A 43 11.60 12.04 40.24
C ALA A 43 10.67 11.90 41.47
N GLU A 44 10.39 10.63 41.83
CA GLU A 44 10.72 9.91 43.10
C GLU A 44 9.78 8.67 43.20
N LEU A 45 10.24 7.41 43.13
CA LEU A 45 11.09 6.56 44.00
C LEU A 45 10.27 5.60 44.91
N LEU A 46 10.84 4.40 45.09
CA LEU A 46 10.53 3.27 46.00
C LEU A 46 9.53 2.21 45.48
N GLY A 47 9.81 0.90 45.48
CA GLY A 47 10.94 0.09 45.96
C GLY A 47 10.88 -1.30 45.30
N ASN A 48 12.04 -1.85 44.90
CA ASN A 48 12.75 -2.97 45.54
C ASN A 48 11.93 -4.27 45.73
N ASP A 49 12.35 -5.34 45.05
CA ASP A 49 13.03 -6.46 45.72
C ASP A 49 13.84 -7.33 44.73
N ASN A 50 15.09 -7.58 45.14
CA ASN A 50 16.08 -8.49 44.55
C ASN A 50 15.83 -9.93 45.03
N PHE A 51 16.28 -10.95 44.29
CA PHE A 51 16.97 -12.13 44.87
C PHE A 51 17.77 -12.93 43.81
N LEU A 52 19.11 -12.91 43.97
CA LEU A 52 20.18 -13.94 43.81
C LEU A 52 20.12 -14.97 42.65
N THR A 53 21.07 -15.08 41.70
CA THR A 53 22.48 -15.58 41.68
C THR A 53 22.73 -17.04 42.08
N GLU A 54 23.21 -17.83 41.11
CA GLU A 54 24.18 -18.97 41.15
C GLU A 54 24.20 -19.57 39.71
N GLY A 55 25.27 -19.90 39.00
CA GLY A 55 26.70 -19.95 39.30
C GLY A 55 27.23 -21.37 39.34
N GLU A 56 27.33 -22.12 38.23
CA GLU A 56 28.21 -23.31 38.17
C GLU A 56 28.87 -23.54 36.79
N ASN A 57 30.13 -23.94 36.90
CA ASN A 57 31.15 -24.16 35.89
C ASN A 57 31.59 -25.63 36.07
N PHE A 58 31.69 -26.43 35.01
CA PHE A 58 32.31 -27.75 35.06
C PHE A 58 33.13 -27.99 33.78
N GLY A 59 34.39 -28.40 33.96
CA GLY A 59 35.35 -28.61 32.88
C GLY A 59 35.72 -30.08 32.64
N LEU A 60 36.48 -30.22 31.54
CA LEU A 60 37.57 -31.16 31.23
C LEU A 60 37.33 -32.67 31.00
N SER A 61 37.64 -33.09 29.77
CA SER A 61 38.67 -34.08 29.33
C SER A 61 38.22 -34.64 27.97
N SER A 62 39.05 -34.85 26.94
CA SER A 62 40.34 -35.53 26.90
C SER A 62 41.16 -35.14 25.66
N GLU A 63 42.49 -35.13 25.83
CA GLU A 63 43.54 -35.03 24.82
C GLU A 63 43.66 -36.34 24.02
N GLU A 64 43.97 -36.25 22.72
CA GLU A 64 44.85 -37.20 22.01
C GLU A 64 45.70 -36.46 20.96
N ASP A 65 46.96 -36.88 20.88
CA ASP A 65 48.16 -36.24 20.32
C ASP A 65 48.45 -36.55 18.82
N PHE A 66 48.97 -35.52 18.12
CA PHE A 66 50.05 -35.46 17.08
C PHE A 66 50.12 -36.42 15.85
N PRO A 67 50.89 -36.14 14.75
CA PRO A 67 51.91 -35.09 14.59
C PRO A 67 51.89 -34.24 13.30
N GLU A 68 52.74 -33.20 13.36
CA GLU A 68 53.16 -32.23 12.35
C GLU A 68 53.77 -32.84 11.07
N GLY A 69 53.58 -32.13 9.95
CA GLY A 69 54.28 -32.31 8.69
C GLY A 69 54.55 -30.96 8.03
N VAL A 70 55.83 -30.62 7.94
CA VAL A 70 56.44 -29.33 7.61
C VAL A 70 56.32 -28.94 6.11
N ALA A 71 56.05 -27.66 5.88
CA ALA A 71 56.44 -26.78 4.76
C ALA A 71 56.32 -27.27 3.30
N ALA A 72 55.53 -26.54 2.50
CA ALA A 72 55.94 -26.13 1.16
C ALA A 72 55.11 -24.94 0.63
N ALA A 73 55.82 -23.99 0.01
CA ALA A 73 55.36 -23.07 -1.02
C ALA A 73 54.48 -21.87 -0.60
N LYS A 74 55.14 -20.91 0.06
CA LYS A 74 54.91 -19.48 -0.22
C LYS A 74 55.61 -19.16 -1.54
N ALA A 75 54.86 -19.12 -2.65
CA ALA A 75 55.09 -18.27 -3.83
C ALA A 75 54.28 -18.81 -5.02
N PHE A 76 53.14 -18.17 -5.32
CA PHE A 76 52.74 -17.78 -6.67
C PHE A 76 51.70 -16.68 -6.51
N ALA A 77 52.21 -15.44 -6.52
CA ALA A 77 51.39 -14.31 -6.88
C ALA A 77 51.25 -14.37 -8.39
N ASP A 78 50.04 -14.64 -8.89
CA ASP A 78 49.58 -14.13 -10.18
C ASP A 78 48.05 -14.19 -10.26
N GLY A 79 47.47 -13.01 -10.50
CA GLY A 79 46.18 -12.77 -11.14
C GLY A 79 45.01 -13.71 -10.79
N CYS A 80 44.27 -13.38 -9.73
CA CYS A 80 42.83 -13.58 -9.72
C CYS A 80 42.19 -12.42 -8.95
N GLU A 81 41.89 -11.34 -9.67
CA GLU A 81 40.76 -10.50 -9.27
C GLU A 81 39.55 -11.42 -9.16
N TRP A 82 39.18 -11.77 -7.92
CA TRP A 82 37.84 -12.25 -7.66
C TRP A 82 36.92 -11.10 -8.04
N LYS A 83 36.46 -11.05 -9.29
CA LYS A 83 35.21 -10.37 -9.61
C LYS A 83 34.20 -11.03 -8.70
N GLU A 84 33.83 -10.37 -7.60
CA GLU A 84 32.71 -10.76 -6.77
C GLU A 84 31.58 -11.13 -7.71
N GLY A 85 31.34 -12.44 -7.85
CA GLY A 85 30.27 -12.97 -8.66
C GLY A 85 29.00 -12.53 -7.99
N ARG A 86 28.48 -11.38 -8.41
CA ARG A 86 27.26 -10.81 -7.86
C ARG A 86 26.18 -11.86 -8.04
N THR A 87 25.80 -12.53 -6.96
CA THR A 87 24.71 -13.51 -6.99
C THR A 87 23.52 -12.84 -7.66
N PRO A 88 22.88 -13.48 -8.67
CA PRO A 88 21.78 -12.86 -9.39
C PRO A 88 20.72 -12.44 -8.38
N LYS A 89 20.44 -11.13 -8.33
CA LYS A 89 19.44 -10.58 -7.41
C LYS A 89 18.08 -11.19 -7.74
N GLN A 90 17.36 -11.62 -6.72
CA GLN A 90 15.99 -12.09 -6.90
C GLN A 90 15.16 -10.96 -7.50
N ARG A 91 14.46 -11.25 -8.60
CA ARG A 91 13.58 -10.29 -9.25
C ARG A 91 12.26 -10.21 -8.51
N LEU A 92 11.80 -8.97 -8.32
CA LEU A 92 10.57 -8.64 -7.60
C LEU A 92 9.71 -7.72 -8.48
N LEU A 93 8.50 -8.17 -8.80
CA LEU A 93 7.49 -7.38 -9.50
C LEU A 93 6.54 -6.81 -8.47
N VAL A 94 6.71 -5.52 -8.17
CA VAL A 94 5.85 -4.76 -7.26
C VAL A 94 4.66 -4.26 -8.08
N VAL A 95 3.46 -4.72 -7.76
CA VAL A 95 2.23 -4.35 -8.47
C VAL A 95 1.34 -3.53 -7.56
N ALA A 96 1.17 -2.25 -7.88
CA ALA A 96 0.36 -1.32 -7.12
C ALA A 96 -0.51 -0.49 -8.06
N ASN A 97 -1.65 -0.01 -7.59
CA ASN A 97 -2.56 0.76 -8.43
C ASN A 97 -1.89 2.00 -9.04
N ARG A 98 -1.06 2.72 -8.28
CA ARG A 98 -0.33 3.90 -8.74
C ARG A 98 1.16 3.61 -8.87
N LEU A 99 1.77 4.06 -9.96
CA LEU A 99 3.22 4.14 -10.07
C LEU A 99 3.79 5.23 -9.14
N PRO A 100 5.05 5.09 -8.69
CA PRO A 100 5.74 6.07 -7.86
C PRO A 100 6.21 7.30 -8.66
N VAL A 101 5.47 7.70 -9.69
CA VAL A 101 5.81 8.79 -10.60
C VAL A 101 4.60 9.65 -10.89
N SER A 102 4.83 10.95 -11.03
CA SER A 102 3.89 11.88 -11.63
C SER A 102 4.32 12.12 -13.07
N ALA A 103 3.44 11.81 -14.01
CA ALA A 103 3.69 11.98 -15.44
C ALA A 103 2.95 13.21 -15.97
N VAL A 104 3.68 14.13 -16.60
CA VAL A 104 3.13 15.32 -17.23
C VAL A 104 3.49 15.33 -18.71
N ARG A 105 2.49 15.34 -19.59
CA ARG A 105 2.69 15.40 -21.04
C ARG A 105 3.18 16.80 -21.42
N LYS A 106 4.30 16.89 -22.13
CA LYS A 106 4.89 18.17 -22.61
C LYS A 106 4.75 18.39 -24.11
N GLY A 107 4.43 17.33 -24.86
CA GLY A 107 4.17 17.37 -26.31
C GLY A 107 3.54 16.05 -26.77
N GLU A 108 3.44 15.84 -28.08
CA GLU A 108 2.89 14.59 -28.61
C GLU A 108 3.69 13.36 -28.12
N ASP A 109 5.03 13.45 -28.18
CA ASP A 109 5.94 12.32 -27.88
C ASP A 109 6.86 12.56 -26.68
N SER A 110 6.54 13.54 -25.82
CA SER A 110 7.40 13.93 -24.70
C SER A 110 6.65 13.95 -23.37
N TRP A 111 7.25 13.29 -22.38
CA TRP A 111 6.76 13.16 -21.02
C TRP A 111 7.81 13.61 -20.02
N GLN A 112 7.41 14.48 -19.09
CA GLN A 112 8.19 14.79 -17.90
C GLN A 112 7.73 13.87 -16.78
N LEU A 113 8.69 13.19 -16.13
CA LEU A 113 8.44 12.28 -15.02
C LEU A 113 9.10 12.81 -13.75
N GLU A 114 8.31 12.93 -12.68
CA GLU A 114 8.79 13.30 -11.36
C GLU A 114 8.52 12.16 -10.38
N MET A 115 9.55 11.72 -9.66
CA MET A 115 9.39 10.65 -8.66
C MET A 115 8.57 11.17 -7.49
N SER A 116 7.49 10.47 -7.18
CA SER A 116 6.68 10.76 -6.01
C SER A 116 7.24 10.04 -4.79
N VAL A 117 7.48 10.78 -3.70
CA VAL A 117 7.85 10.20 -2.42
C VAL A 117 6.60 9.72 -1.69
N GLY A 118 6.58 8.44 -1.31
CA GLY A 118 5.48 7.83 -0.57
C GLY A 118 6.00 6.74 0.38
N GLY A 119 5.18 6.28 1.32
CA GLY A 119 5.56 5.26 2.31
C GLY A 119 6.03 3.95 1.66
N LEU A 120 5.25 3.42 0.71
CA LEU A 120 5.61 2.22 -0.05
C LEU A 120 6.89 2.41 -0.87
N VAL A 121 7.06 3.58 -1.50
CA VAL A 121 8.24 3.90 -2.31
C VAL A 121 9.49 3.94 -1.43
N SER A 122 9.39 4.59 -0.27
CA SER A 122 10.50 4.72 0.68
C SER A 122 10.91 3.36 1.26
N ALA A 123 9.93 2.51 1.60
CA ALA A 123 10.18 1.16 2.08
C ALA A 123 10.91 0.31 1.04
N LEU A 124 10.48 0.35 -0.23
CA LEU A 124 11.06 -0.46 -1.30
C LEU A 124 12.42 0.06 -1.80
N LEU A 125 12.67 1.37 -1.76
CA LEU A 125 13.99 1.94 -2.06
C LEU A 125 15.07 1.50 -1.06
N GLY A 126 14.67 1.12 0.15
CA GLY A 126 15.58 0.61 1.19
C GLY A 126 16.10 -0.80 0.92
N VAL A 127 15.38 -1.60 0.12
CA VAL A 127 15.71 -3.01 -0.12
C VAL A 127 16.59 -3.14 -1.37
N LYS A 128 17.89 -3.42 -1.18
CA LYS A 128 18.89 -3.47 -2.25
C LYS A 128 19.11 -4.88 -2.79
N GLU A 129 18.58 -5.88 -2.11
CA GLU A 129 18.76 -7.31 -2.35
C GLU A 129 17.97 -7.79 -3.57
N PHE A 130 16.88 -7.09 -3.91
CA PHE A 130 16.02 -7.43 -5.04
C PHE A 130 16.27 -6.52 -6.25
N ASP A 131 16.06 -7.07 -7.45
CA ASP A 131 15.83 -6.27 -8.65
C ASP A 131 14.34 -5.97 -8.77
N ALA A 132 13.92 -4.87 -8.13
CA ALA A 132 12.52 -4.46 -8.09
C ALA A 132 12.10 -3.69 -9.36
N ARG A 133 10.97 -4.10 -9.93
CA ARG A 133 10.27 -3.39 -11.02
C ARG A 133 8.85 -3.08 -10.58
N TRP A 134 8.38 -1.90 -10.95
CA TRP A 134 7.07 -1.41 -10.57
C TRP A 134 6.09 -1.55 -11.72
N ILE A 135 4.92 -2.10 -11.44
CA ILE A 135 3.82 -2.22 -12.40
C ILE A 135 2.62 -1.47 -11.83
N GLY A 136 2.07 -0.53 -12.58
CA GLY A 136 0.96 0.28 -12.10
C GLY A 136 0.42 1.29 -13.09
N TRP A 137 -0.69 1.94 -12.73
CA TRP A 137 -1.24 3.03 -13.52
C TRP A 137 -0.46 4.33 -13.28
N ALA A 138 -0.08 5.00 -14.37
CA ALA A 138 0.70 6.24 -14.35
C ALA A 138 -0.12 7.47 -13.92
N GLY A 139 -1.42 7.31 -13.66
CA GLY A 139 -2.26 8.39 -13.17
C GLY A 139 -2.80 9.35 -14.22
N VAL A 140 -2.51 9.08 -15.48
CA VAL A 140 -2.89 9.90 -16.64
C VAL A 140 -3.61 9.01 -17.65
N ASN A 141 -4.60 9.58 -18.34
CA ASN A 141 -5.20 8.95 -19.51
C ASN A 141 -4.35 9.26 -20.74
N VAL A 142 -4.02 8.24 -21.53
CA VAL A 142 -3.23 8.37 -22.76
C VAL A 142 -3.92 7.58 -23.86
N PRO A 143 -4.83 8.21 -24.63
CA PRO A 143 -5.66 7.50 -25.62
C PRO A 143 -4.87 7.11 -26.88
N ASP A 144 -3.80 7.85 -27.19
CA ASP A 144 -3.01 7.66 -28.41
C ASP A 144 -1.86 6.67 -28.22
N SER A 145 -1.66 5.79 -29.21
CA SER A 145 -0.60 4.77 -29.17
C SER A 145 0.81 5.38 -29.13
N VAL A 146 1.01 6.53 -29.75
CA VAL A 146 2.32 7.20 -29.79
C VAL A 146 2.70 7.71 -28.40
N GLY A 147 1.78 8.39 -27.71
CA GLY A 147 1.93 8.81 -26.32
C GLY A 147 2.13 7.64 -25.37
N GLN A 148 1.42 6.52 -25.56
CA GLN A 148 1.61 5.31 -24.73
C GLN A 148 3.04 4.74 -24.90
N LYS A 149 3.55 4.68 -26.13
CA LYS A 149 4.93 4.22 -26.40
C LYS A 149 5.96 5.16 -25.80
N ALA A 150 5.79 6.47 -25.97
CA ALA A 150 6.67 7.48 -25.41
C ALA A 150 6.70 7.41 -23.87
N LEU A 151 5.53 7.28 -23.23
CA LEU A 151 5.43 7.15 -21.77
C LEU A 151 6.07 5.84 -21.28
N THR A 152 5.83 4.72 -21.97
CA THR A 152 6.42 3.43 -21.62
C THR A 152 7.95 3.50 -21.66
N LYS A 153 8.53 4.16 -22.68
CA LYS A 153 9.97 4.37 -22.78
C LYS A 153 10.51 5.21 -21.62
N ALA A 154 9.87 6.33 -21.30
CA ALA A 154 10.29 7.19 -20.20
C ALA A 154 10.20 6.48 -18.83
N LEU A 155 9.16 5.67 -18.62
CA LEU A 155 8.96 4.89 -17.39
C LEU A 155 9.96 3.74 -17.25
N ALA A 156 10.38 3.13 -18.36
CA ALA A 156 11.36 2.04 -18.34
C ALA A 156 12.71 2.49 -17.72
N GLU A 157 13.12 3.74 -17.94
CA GLU A 157 14.32 4.32 -17.31
C GLU A 157 14.23 4.36 -15.78
N LYS A 158 13.01 4.40 -15.23
CA LYS A 158 12.72 4.38 -13.80
C LYS A 158 12.29 2.99 -13.29
N ARG A 159 12.49 1.94 -14.10
CA ARG A 159 12.05 0.56 -13.81
C ARG A 159 10.54 0.45 -13.53
N CYS A 160 9.77 1.35 -14.12
CA CYS A 160 8.32 1.40 -14.03
C CYS A 160 7.71 0.88 -15.34
N ILE A 161 6.61 0.15 -15.21
CA ILE A 161 5.88 -0.48 -16.30
C ILE A 161 4.43 0.00 -16.19
N PRO A 162 3.93 0.76 -17.18
CA PRO A 162 2.59 1.31 -17.12
C PRO A 162 1.52 0.25 -17.39
N VAL A 163 0.45 0.32 -16.61
CA VAL A 163 -0.86 -0.22 -16.96
C VAL A 163 -1.72 0.94 -17.44
N PHE A 164 -2.15 0.88 -18.69
CA PHE A 164 -3.03 1.89 -19.28
C PHE A 164 -4.48 1.54 -18.98
N LEU A 165 -5.17 2.45 -18.31
CA LEU A 165 -6.59 2.35 -18.01
C LEU A 165 -7.32 3.47 -18.77
N ASP A 166 -8.42 3.12 -19.43
CA ASP A 166 -9.29 4.11 -20.06
C ASP A 166 -10.12 4.87 -19.01
N GLU A 167 -10.75 5.97 -19.41
CA GLU A 167 -11.53 6.83 -18.50
C GLU A 167 -12.74 6.11 -17.90
N GLU A 168 -13.40 5.25 -18.68
CA GLU A 168 -14.56 4.47 -18.24
C GLU A 168 -14.16 3.52 -17.10
N ILE A 169 -13.05 2.79 -17.26
CA ILE A 169 -12.49 1.91 -16.25
C ILE A 169 -12.02 2.71 -15.05
N VAL A 170 -11.32 3.84 -15.22
CA VAL A 170 -10.93 4.67 -14.07
C VAL A 170 -12.16 5.14 -13.30
N HIS A 171 -13.25 5.52 -13.98
CA HIS A 171 -14.48 5.93 -13.33
C HIS A 171 -15.14 4.78 -12.55
N GLN A 172 -15.34 3.62 -13.19
CA GLN A 172 -16.06 2.49 -12.57
C GLN A 172 -15.21 1.72 -11.54
N TYR A 173 -13.94 1.44 -11.86
CA TYR A 173 -13.04 0.67 -10.99
C TYR A 173 -12.42 1.54 -9.88
N TYR A 174 -11.72 2.62 -10.23
CA TYR A 174 -10.93 3.36 -9.25
C TYR A 174 -11.81 4.30 -8.42
N ASN A 175 -12.61 5.14 -9.08
CA ASN A 175 -13.49 6.06 -8.36
C ASN A 175 -14.71 5.35 -7.77
N GLY A 176 -15.36 4.48 -8.56
CA GLY A 176 -16.52 3.71 -8.15
C GLY A 176 -16.16 2.63 -7.14
N TYR A 177 -15.62 1.51 -7.58
CA TYR A 177 -15.46 0.36 -6.71
C TYR A 177 -14.40 0.55 -5.60
N CYS A 178 -13.22 1.06 -5.93
CA CYS A 178 -12.15 1.20 -4.95
C CYS A 178 -12.46 2.31 -3.94
N ASN A 179 -12.75 3.52 -4.40
CA ASN A 179 -12.88 4.69 -3.53
C ASN A 179 -14.29 4.93 -2.98
N ASN A 180 -15.35 4.50 -3.67
CA ASN A 180 -16.73 4.67 -3.19
C ASN A 180 -17.28 3.45 -2.44
N ILE A 181 -16.67 2.26 -2.60
CA ILE A 181 -17.13 1.03 -1.96
C ILE A 181 -16.10 0.46 -1.00
N LEU A 182 -14.92 0.03 -1.50
CA LEU A 182 -13.94 -0.67 -0.67
C LEU A 182 -13.33 0.24 0.39
N TRP A 183 -12.91 1.44 0.02
CA TRP A 183 -12.26 2.36 0.94
C TRP A 183 -13.17 2.74 2.13
N PRO A 184 -14.43 3.19 1.93
CA PRO A 184 -15.33 3.46 3.05
C PRO A 184 -15.56 2.22 3.92
N LEU A 185 -15.83 1.07 3.29
CA LEU A 185 -16.09 -0.19 3.98
C LEU A 185 -14.93 -0.60 4.89
N PHE A 186 -13.69 -0.50 4.39
CA PHE A 186 -12.48 -0.89 5.12
C PHE A 186 -12.17 0.08 6.27
N HIS A 187 -12.71 1.31 6.21
CA HIS A 187 -12.60 2.33 7.25
C HIS A 187 -13.87 2.46 8.12
N TYR A 188 -14.77 1.47 8.08
CA TYR A 188 -16.00 1.44 8.90
C TYR A 188 -16.95 2.61 8.61
N LEU A 189 -16.81 3.24 7.44
CA LEU A 189 -17.73 4.22 6.90
C LEU A 189 -18.69 3.44 6.00
N GLY A 190 -19.94 3.24 6.42
CA GLY A 190 -20.88 2.35 5.73
C GLY A 190 -21.03 2.60 4.22
N LEU A 191 -21.59 1.63 3.50
CA LEU A 191 -21.78 1.72 2.05
C LEU A 191 -22.65 2.93 1.65
N PRO A 192 -22.44 3.51 0.44
CA PRO A 192 -23.28 4.58 -0.08
C PRO A 192 -24.77 4.20 -0.05
N GLN A 193 -25.61 5.08 0.54
CA GLN A 193 -27.05 4.90 0.58
C GLN A 193 -27.70 5.59 -0.63
N GLU A 194 -27.69 4.93 -1.78
CA GLU A 194 -28.52 5.32 -2.93
C GLU A 194 -29.74 4.39 -3.06
N ASP A 195 -30.67 4.71 -3.98
CA ASP A 195 -31.85 3.89 -4.27
C ASP A 195 -31.46 2.43 -4.56
N ARG A 196 -31.93 1.49 -3.72
CA ARG A 196 -31.48 0.09 -3.68
C ARG A 196 -31.36 -0.61 -5.04
N LEU A 197 -32.27 -0.32 -5.99
CA LEU A 197 -32.26 -0.91 -7.34
C LEU A 197 -31.17 -0.29 -8.25
N ALA A 198 -30.98 1.04 -8.18
CA ALA A 198 -29.91 1.73 -8.89
C ALA A 198 -28.54 1.34 -8.29
N THR A 199 -28.46 1.23 -6.97
CA THR A 199 -27.27 0.78 -6.24
C THR A 199 -26.84 -0.63 -6.63
N THR A 200 -27.79 -1.57 -6.81
CA THR A 200 -27.43 -2.97 -7.15
C THR A 200 -26.86 -3.10 -8.57
N ARG A 201 -27.44 -2.40 -9.56
CA ARG A 201 -26.92 -2.41 -10.94
C ARG A 201 -25.56 -1.71 -11.03
N SER A 202 -25.42 -0.56 -10.34
CA SER A 202 -24.16 0.17 -10.25
C SER A 202 -23.07 -0.66 -9.56
N PHE A 203 -23.40 -1.38 -8.48
CA PHE A 203 -22.45 -2.24 -7.77
C PHE A 203 -21.90 -3.36 -8.66
N GLN A 204 -22.77 -4.07 -9.38
CA GLN A 204 -22.35 -5.17 -10.24
C GLN A 204 -21.46 -4.66 -11.38
N SER A 205 -21.84 -3.57 -12.06
CA SER A 205 -21.02 -2.99 -13.14
C SER A 205 -19.67 -2.49 -12.62
N GLN A 206 -19.64 -1.86 -11.44
CA GLN A 206 -18.40 -1.42 -10.79
C GLN A 206 -17.51 -2.61 -10.41
N PHE A 207 -18.10 -3.70 -9.92
CA PHE A 207 -17.35 -4.92 -9.60
C PHE A 207 -16.83 -5.64 -10.86
N ASP A 208 -17.59 -5.65 -11.95
CA ASP A 208 -17.13 -6.19 -13.22
C ASP A 208 -16.00 -5.35 -13.81
N ALA A 209 -16.08 -4.01 -13.73
CA ALA A 209 -14.98 -3.13 -14.07
C ALA A 209 -13.76 -3.35 -13.16
N TYR A 210 -13.96 -3.63 -11.88
CA TYR A 210 -12.89 -3.96 -10.94
C TYR A 210 -12.15 -5.26 -11.31
N LYS A 211 -12.89 -6.32 -11.66
CA LYS A 211 -12.30 -7.57 -12.18
C LYS A 211 -11.57 -7.32 -13.49
N LYS A 212 -12.17 -6.56 -14.43
CA LYS A 212 -11.55 -6.21 -15.71
C LYS A 212 -10.24 -5.44 -15.51
N ALA A 213 -10.22 -4.44 -14.62
CA ALA A 213 -9.01 -3.71 -14.29
C ALA A 213 -7.94 -4.66 -13.71
N ASN A 214 -8.28 -5.50 -12.73
CA ASN A 214 -7.35 -6.48 -12.18
C ASN A 214 -6.79 -7.44 -13.25
N GLN A 215 -7.62 -7.86 -14.21
CA GLN A 215 -7.16 -8.65 -15.35
C GLN A 215 -6.16 -7.87 -16.22
N MET A 216 -6.41 -6.58 -16.50
CA MET A 216 -5.47 -5.74 -17.25
C MET A 216 -4.11 -5.61 -16.55
N PHE A 217 -4.10 -5.50 -15.21
CA PHE A 217 -2.87 -5.55 -14.42
C PHE A 217 -2.19 -6.91 -14.56
N ALA A 218 -2.96 -8.00 -14.44
CA ALA A 218 -2.44 -9.36 -14.63
C ALA A 218 -1.79 -9.50 -16.02
N ASP A 219 -2.46 -9.09 -17.08
CA ASP A 219 -1.95 -9.18 -18.47
C ASP A 219 -0.59 -8.47 -18.64
N VAL A 220 -0.39 -7.35 -17.96
CA VAL A 220 0.91 -6.65 -17.94
C VAL A 220 1.94 -7.43 -17.12
N VAL A 221 1.57 -7.98 -15.95
CA VAL A 221 2.46 -8.84 -15.17
C VAL A 221 2.92 -10.04 -16.01
N HIS A 222 2.00 -10.74 -16.68
CA HIS A 222 2.32 -11.91 -17.52
C HIS A 222 3.32 -11.60 -18.64
N LYS A 223 3.23 -10.41 -19.26
CA LYS A 223 4.17 -9.99 -20.31
C LYS A 223 5.59 -9.76 -19.81
N HIS A 224 5.76 -9.48 -18.51
CA HIS A 224 7.06 -9.10 -17.93
C HIS A 224 7.61 -10.12 -16.93
N TYR A 225 6.77 -11.06 -16.50
CA TYR A 225 7.11 -12.15 -15.61
C TYR A 225 8.13 -13.09 -16.27
N LEU A 226 9.16 -13.45 -15.50
CA LEU A 226 10.06 -14.56 -15.80
C LEU A 226 9.92 -15.63 -14.72
N ASP A 227 10.18 -16.88 -15.09
CA ASP A 227 10.12 -17.99 -14.14
C ASP A 227 11.03 -17.75 -12.94
N GLY A 228 10.43 -17.86 -11.75
CA GLY A 228 11.10 -17.60 -10.48
C GLY A 228 10.95 -16.18 -9.95
N ASP A 229 10.37 -15.24 -10.72
CA ASP A 229 10.02 -13.90 -10.22
C ASP A 229 9.04 -14.01 -9.04
N VAL A 230 9.18 -13.10 -8.07
CA VAL A 230 8.18 -12.89 -7.01
C VAL A 230 7.28 -11.75 -7.43
N VAL A 231 5.97 -11.98 -7.44
CA VAL A 231 4.97 -10.93 -7.68
C VAL A 231 4.39 -10.51 -6.34
N TRP A 232 4.48 -9.21 -6.04
CA TRP A 232 3.96 -8.64 -4.81
C TRP A 232 2.87 -7.61 -5.12
N CYS A 233 1.62 -8.02 -4.89
CA CYS A 233 0.43 -7.21 -5.11
C CYS A 233 0.15 -6.33 -3.89
N HIS A 234 -0.17 -5.06 -4.12
CA HIS A 234 -0.43 -4.11 -3.05
C HIS A 234 -1.85 -3.57 -3.09
N ASP A 235 -2.44 -3.57 -1.90
CA ASP A 235 -3.62 -2.82 -1.50
C ASP A 235 -4.97 -3.36 -1.99
N TYR A 236 -6.05 -2.77 -1.45
CA TYR A 236 -7.44 -3.11 -1.73
C TYR A 236 -7.84 -2.94 -3.21
N HIS A 237 -7.08 -2.16 -3.97
CA HIS A 237 -7.25 -1.98 -5.41
C HIS A 237 -7.05 -3.28 -6.20
N LEU A 238 -6.18 -4.17 -5.71
CA LEU A 238 -5.69 -5.35 -6.44
C LEU A 238 -5.99 -6.66 -5.70
N MET A 239 -7.12 -6.76 -5.00
CA MET A 239 -7.52 -7.98 -4.30
C MET A 239 -7.87 -9.13 -5.24
N PHE A 240 -8.24 -8.84 -6.49
CA PHE A 240 -8.58 -9.88 -7.47
C PHE A 240 -7.37 -10.42 -8.21
N LEU A 241 -6.28 -9.64 -8.25
CA LEU A 241 -5.07 -9.92 -9.00
C LEU A 241 -4.43 -11.27 -8.65
N PRO A 242 -4.31 -11.71 -7.37
CA PRO A 242 -3.67 -13.00 -7.07
C PRO A 242 -4.34 -14.18 -7.77
N LYS A 243 -5.68 -14.19 -7.81
CA LYS A 243 -6.45 -15.19 -8.55
C LYS A 243 -6.14 -15.15 -10.05
N CYS A 244 -6.19 -13.98 -10.68
CA CYS A 244 -5.88 -13.82 -12.10
C CYS A 244 -4.48 -14.35 -12.46
N LEU A 245 -3.48 -14.12 -11.60
CA LEU A 245 -2.12 -14.60 -11.79
C LEU A 245 -2.02 -16.13 -11.65
N LYS A 246 -2.61 -16.69 -10.60
CA LYS A 246 -2.57 -18.13 -10.32
C LYS A 246 -3.36 -18.96 -11.34
N GLU A 247 -4.45 -18.41 -11.89
CA GLU A 247 -5.22 -19.05 -12.97
C GLU A 247 -4.41 -19.18 -14.26
N HIS A 248 -3.52 -18.22 -14.54
CA HIS A 248 -2.63 -18.29 -15.70
C HIS A 248 -1.42 -19.19 -15.43
N ASN A 249 -0.77 -19.06 -14.27
CA ASN A 249 0.34 -19.90 -13.86
C ASN A 249 0.33 -20.13 -12.34
N ASN A 250 -0.11 -21.32 -11.94
CA ASN A 250 -0.24 -21.69 -10.53
C ASN A 250 1.11 -21.75 -9.77
N LYS A 251 2.24 -21.80 -10.49
CA LYS A 251 3.60 -21.82 -9.90
C LYS A 251 4.16 -20.44 -9.59
N MET A 252 3.51 -19.36 -10.01
CA MET A 252 3.95 -18.00 -9.67
C MET A 252 3.99 -17.82 -8.16
N LYS A 253 5.05 -17.21 -7.64
CA LYS A 253 5.14 -16.80 -6.24
C LYS A 253 4.41 -15.47 -6.07
N VAL A 254 3.25 -15.48 -5.44
CA VAL A 254 2.37 -14.31 -5.32
C VAL A 254 2.18 -13.95 -3.85
N GLY A 255 2.63 -12.78 -3.46
CA GLY A 255 2.26 -12.15 -2.18
C GLY A 255 1.22 -11.06 -2.39
N TRP A 256 0.35 -10.85 -1.41
CA TRP A 256 -0.57 -9.71 -1.37
C TRP A 256 -0.48 -9.02 -0.01
N PHE A 257 -0.45 -7.69 0.01
CA PHE A 257 -0.35 -6.89 1.25
C PHE A 257 -1.39 -5.76 1.28
N LEU A 258 -2.13 -5.62 2.38
CA LEU A 258 -3.11 -4.56 2.58
C LEU A 258 -2.53 -3.35 3.33
N HIS A 259 -2.71 -2.14 2.78
CA HIS A 259 -2.23 -0.91 3.43
C HIS A 259 -3.28 -0.24 4.33
N THR A 260 -4.54 -0.65 4.21
CA THR A 260 -5.65 -0.16 5.02
C THR A 260 -6.01 -1.19 6.10
N PRO A 261 -6.82 -0.82 7.10
CA PRO A 261 -7.39 -1.80 8.01
C PRO A 261 -8.24 -2.82 7.24
N PHE A 262 -8.23 -4.08 7.68
CA PHE A 262 -9.23 -5.04 7.23
C PHE A 262 -10.49 -4.90 8.11
N PRO A 263 -11.69 -4.80 7.52
CA PRO A 263 -12.92 -4.63 8.30
C PRO A 263 -13.25 -5.89 9.11
N SER A 264 -13.93 -5.71 10.24
CA SER A 264 -14.50 -6.83 11.00
C SER A 264 -15.47 -7.67 10.14
N SER A 265 -15.68 -8.93 10.50
CA SER A 265 -16.59 -9.84 9.79
C SER A 265 -18.01 -9.28 9.63
N GLU A 266 -18.49 -8.54 10.63
CA GLU A 266 -19.81 -7.90 10.66
C GLU A 266 -19.97 -6.79 9.61
N ILE A 267 -18.89 -6.07 9.31
CA ILE A 267 -18.86 -5.06 8.26
C ILE A 267 -18.61 -5.71 6.91
N HIS A 268 -17.63 -6.63 6.82
CA HIS A 268 -17.28 -7.30 5.58
C HIS A 268 -18.47 -8.07 4.96
N ARG A 269 -19.33 -8.67 5.79
CA ARG A 269 -20.52 -9.40 5.30
C ARG A 269 -21.53 -8.54 4.55
N THR A 270 -21.50 -7.21 4.73
CA THR A 270 -22.38 -6.28 4.02
C THR A 270 -22.04 -6.14 2.53
N LEU A 271 -20.80 -6.49 2.15
CA LEU A 271 -20.36 -6.43 0.76
C LEU A 271 -20.93 -7.62 -0.05
N PRO A 272 -21.65 -7.38 -1.16
CA PRO A 272 -22.20 -8.45 -2.00
C PRO A 272 -21.13 -9.39 -2.58
N SER A 273 -20.01 -8.84 -3.04
CA SER A 273 -18.87 -9.55 -3.66
C SER A 273 -17.85 -10.13 -2.66
N ARG A 274 -18.15 -10.10 -1.36
CA ARG A 274 -17.26 -10.51 -0.26
C ARG A 274 -16.55 -11.85 -0.50
N SER A 275 -17.32 -12.87 -0.88
CA SER A 275 -16.83 -14.24 -1.00
C SER A 275 -15.86 -14.37 -2.16
N GLU A 276 -16.12 -13.65 -3.24
CA GLU A 276 -15.28 -13.69 -4.43
C GLU A 276 -13.96 -12.95 -4.18
N LEU A 277 -14.01 -11.77 -3.56
CA LEU A 277 -12.80 -11.02 -3.18
C LEU A 277 -11.91 -11.81 -2.21
N LEU A 278 -12.49 -12.38 -1.15
CA LEU A 278 -11.72 -13.17 -0.20
C LEU A 278 -11.07 -14.38 -0.86
N ARG A 279 -11.82 -15.13 -1.67
CA ARG A 279 -11.26 -16.26 -2.42
C ARG A 279 -10.16 -15.81 -3.37
N SER A 280 -10.28 -14.63 -3.96
CA SER A 280 -9.25 -14.12 -4.85
C SER A 280 -7.96 -13.75 -4.14
N VAL A 281 -8.04 -13.12 -2.96
CA VAL A 281 -6.86 -12.83 -2.13
C VAL A 281 -6.21 -14.12 -1.62
N LEU A 282 -7.03 -15.09 -1.20
CA LEU A 282 -6.57 -16.40 -0.70
C LEU A 282 -5.90 -17.27 -1.77
N ALA A 283 -5.90 -16.86 -3.04
CA ALA A 283 -5.06 -17.50 -4.06
C ALA A 283 -3.58 -17.11 -3.93
N ALA A 284 -3.25 -16.03 -3.21
CA ALA A 284 -1.87 -15.67 -2.91
C ALA A 284 -1.19 -16.72 -2.01
N ASP A 285 0.12 -16.89 -2.18
CA ASP A 285 0.94 -17.75 -1.31
C ASP A 285 1.18 -17.10 0.06
N LEU A 286 1.10 -15.77 0.13
CA LEU A 286 1.24 -14.99 1.35
C LEU A 286 0.25 -13.81 1.34
N VAL A 287 -0.46 -13.63 2.46
CA VAL A 287 -1.37 -12.50 2.71
C VAL A 287 -0.84 -11.74 3.93
N GLY A 288 -0.63 -10.43 3.78
CA GLY A 288 -0.12 -9.54 4.82
C GLY A 288 -0.93 -8.27 5.01
#